data_AF-A0A6A3J497-F1
#
_entry.id   AF-A0A6A3J497-F1
#
_cell.length_a   1.000
_cell.length_b   1.000
_cell.length_c   1.000
_cell.angle_alpha   90.00
_cell.angle_beta   90.00
_cell.angle_gamma   90.00
#
_symmetry.space_group_name_H-M   'P 1'
#
loop_
_entity.id
_entity.type
_entity.pdbx_description
1 polymer ?
#
loop_
_entity_poly.entity_id
_entity_poly.type
_entity_poly.pdbx_seq_one_letter_code
_entity_poly.pdbx_strand_id
1 'polypeptide(L)'
;MYIHVQVIDVSNCDPVKNMYVDFWHANATGVYSGVVASTNGNSNDQTNLNTNFLRGVVPTDEDGVAQMLSIFPGHYAGRTTHMHFIGNYGGTVLSNKTYSGASVSHVGQFFFDQDLITSVEKVTPYSTNTQTTTLNKNDNIFTEAAATGYDPIMTYALLGETVGEGLFVWILVAADMTAERDVTARPQPALLRPPRVQLLAFSSWEELWPSWLHLLRRSWSHLSTARVLVDGGALVDSASDDGYTPLCAAAGKDHDQVVRFLVEECGALVDLPNNSGWTPLMCAAQHGFCLVLALCL
;
A
#
# COMPACT_ATOMS: atom_id res chain seq x y z
N MET A 1 -8.14 -5.80 3.71
CA MET A 1 -7.43 -5.15 2.59
C MET A 1 -6.09 -4.64 3.11
N TYR A 2 -5.01 -5.25 2.64
CA TYR A 2 -3.64 -4.81 2.88
C TYR A 2 -3.29 -3.74 1.84
N ILE A 3 -2.75 -2.62 2.29
CA ILE A 3 -2.51 -1.42 1.47
C ILE A 3 -1.04 -1.09 1.52
N HIS A 4 -0.41 -1.02 0.35
CA HIS A 4 1.00 -0.63 0.19
C HIS A 4 1.09 0.61 -0.69
N VAL A 5 1.65 1.70 -0.16
CA VAL A 5 1.90 2.91 -0.94
C VAL A 5 3.40 3.17 -0.92
N GLN A 6 4.05 3.02 -2.07
CA GLN A 6 5.46 3.36 -2.21
C GLN A 6 5.58 4.81 -2.65
N VAL A 7 6.40 5.59 -1.95
CA VAL A 7 6.68 6.98 -2.29
C VAL A 7 8.13 7.10 -2.74
N ILE A 8 8.32 7.65 -3.94
CA ILE A 8 9.64 8.00 -4.50
C ILE A 8 9.72 9.49 -4.76
N ASP A 9 10.91 10.06 -4.66
CA ASP A 9 11.16 11.44 -5.03
C ASP A 9 11.31 11.54 -6.56
N VAL A 10 10.56 12.43 -7.19
CA VAL A 10 10.57 12.64 -8.65
C VAL A 10 11.93 13.10 -9.18
N SER A 11 12.79 13.69 -8.34
CA SER A 11 14.04 14.30 -8.75
C SER A 11 15.19 13.30 -8.93
N ASN A 12 15.18 12.22 -8.15
CA ASN A 12 16.23 11.20 -8.13
C ASN A 12 15.69 9.75 -8.20
N CYS A 13 14.38 9.57 -8.16
CA CYS A 13 13.70 8.27 -8.07
C CYS A 13 14.04 7.47 -6.80
N ASP A 14 14.66 8.10 -5.80
CA ASP A 14 15.01 7.43 -4.55
C ASP A 14 13.75 7.28 -3.66
N PRO A 15 13.68 6.23 -2.83
CA PRO A 15 12.59 6.09 -1.88
C PRO A 15 12.56 7.22 -0.85
N VAL A 16 11.37 7.76 -0.60
CA VAL A 16 11.17 8.81 0.40
C VAL A 16 10.93 8.15 1.75
N LYS A 17 11.92 8.23 2.63
CA LYS A 17 11.92 7.59 3.95
C LYS A 17 11.30 8.49 5.02
N ASN A 18 10.64 7.94 6.03
CA ASN A 18 10.04 8.70 7.13
C ASN A 18 9.04 9.78 6.70
N MET A 19 8.43 9.65 5.52
CA MET A 19 7.23 10.43 5.18
C MET A 19 6.06 9.86 5.96
N TYR A 20 5.42 10.68 6.78
CA TYR A 20 4.21 10.30 7.50
C TYR A 20 3.01 10.44 6.58
N VAL A 21 2.53 9.28 6.14
CA VAL A 21 1.39 9.22 5.25
C VAL A 21 0.11 9.13 6.07
N ASP A 22 -0.71 10.16 5.94
CA ASP A 22 -2.05 10.24 6.52
C ASP A 22 -3.07 9.77 5.48
N PHE A 23 -3.94 8.87 5.91
CA PHE A 23 -4.97 8.27 5.10
C PHE A 23 -6.29 8.22 5.83
N TRP A 24 -7.36 8.40 5.05
CA TRP A 24 -8.71 8.18 5.54
C TRP A 24 -9.64 7.79 4.40
N HIS A 25 -10.66 7.01 4.74
CA HIS A 25 -11.71 6.64 3.80
C HIS A 25 -13.04 6.37 4.53
N ALA A 26 -14.12 6.28 3.77
CA ALA A 26 -15.42 5.96 4.32
C ALA A 26 -15.51 4.48 4.75
N ASN A 27 -16.39 4.19 5.72
CA ASN A 27 -16.76 2.82 6.01
C ASN A 27 -17.57 2.19 4.88
N ALA A 28 -17.91 0.91 5.01
CA ALA A 28 -18.63 0.15 3.97
C ALA A 28 -19.99 0.75 3.55
N THR A 29 -20.59 1.61 4.37
CA THR A 29 -21.86 2.30 4.11
C THR A 29 -21.68 3.78 3.73
N GLY A 30 -20.45 4.21 3.41
CA GLY A 30 -20.20 5.58 2.96
C GLY A 30 -20.13 6.64 4.06
N VAL A 31 -19.80 6.26 5.30
CA VAL A 31 -19.70 7.19 6.44
C VAL A 31 -18.25 7.41 6.84
N TYR A 32 -17.84 8.68 6.92
CA TYR A 32 -16.56 9.11 7.50
C TYR A 32 -16.67 9.32 9.00
N SER A 33 -15.63 8.88 9.72
CA SER A 33 -15.45 9.19 11.13
C SER A 33 -15.18 10.69 11.33
N GLY A 34 -15.56 11.25 12.47
CA GLY A 34 -15.27 12.64 12.83
C GLY A 34 -16.07 13.70 12.06
N VAL A 35 -17.10 13.29 11.29
CA VAL A 35 -17.89 14.19 10.45
C VAL A 35 -19.37 14.02 10.75
N VAL A 36 -20.05 15.11 11.10
CA VAL A 36 -21.52 15.16 11.22
C VAL A 36 -22.04 16.16 10.20
N ALA A 37 -22.56 15.64 9.09
CA ALA A 37 -23.08 16.41 7.97
C ALA A 37 -24.28 15.69 7.36
N SER A 38 -25.16 16.43 6.68
CA SER A 38 -26.34 15.89 6.00
C SER A 38 -26.02 14.83 4.94
N THR A 39 -24.78 14.81 4.45
CA THR A 39 -24.29 13.87 3.43
C THR A 39 -23.44 12.72 4.00
N ASN A 40 -23.30 12.61 5.32
CA ASN A 40 -22.39 11.66 5.97
C ASN A 40 -23.13 10.78 7.00
N GLY A 41 -23.85 9.77 6.52
CA GLY A 41 -24.59 8.85 7.38
C GLY A 41 -25.71 9.51 8.19
N ASN A 42 -25.78 9.21 9.49
CA ASN A 42 -26.76 9.81 10.38
C ASN A 42 -26.29 11.17 10.91
N SER A 43 -26.83 12.26 10.36
CA SER A 43 -26.49 13.63 10.78
C SER A 43 -26.91 13.99 12.21
N ASN A 44 -27.70 13.16 12.89
CA ASN A 44 -28.07 13.34 14.28
C ASN A 44 -27.10 12.64 15.24
N ASP A 45 -26.22 11.78 14.74
CA ASP A 45 -25.24 11.08 15.55
C ASP A 45 -24.04 11.97 15.88
N GLN A 46 -24.19 12.75 16.94
CA GLN A 46 -23.12 13.61 17.46
C GLN A 46 -21.94 12.82 18.03
N THR A 47 -22.11 11.53 18.33
CA THR A 47 -21.01 10.71 18.84
C THR A 47 -19.95 10.49 17.77
N ASN A 48 -20.34 10.54 16.48
CA ASN A 48 -19.42 10.37 15.35
C ASN A 48 -18.29 11.41 15.33
N LEU A 49 -18.49 12.61 15.87
CA LEU A 49 -17.45 13.65 15.97
C LEU A 49 -16.22 13.19 16.77
N ASN A 50 -16.40 12.25 17.69
CA ASN A 50 -15.33 11.75 18.56
C ASN A 50 -14.73 10.43 18.06
N THR A 51 -15.10 9.97 16.87
CA THR A 51 -14.61 8.72 16.28
C THR A 51 -13.47 8.95 15.29
N ASN A 52 -12.58 7.97 15.18
CA ASN A 52 -11.40 7.99 14.32
C ASN A 52 -11.24 6.70 13.49
N PHE A 53 -12.32 5.92 13.32
CA PHE A 53 -12.25 4.69 12.53
C PHE A 53 -11.80 4.97 11.09
N LEU A 54 -11.07 4.03 10.49
CA LEU A 54 -10.62 4.10 9.09
C LEU A 54 -9.81 5.37 8.77
N ARG A 55 -9.09 5.87 9.78
CA ARG A 55 -8.06 6.89 9.67
C ARG A 55 -6.76 6.32 10.22
N GLY A 56 -5.64 6.63 9.57
CA GLY A 56 -4.35 6.13 10.01
C GLY A 56 -3.22 7.00 9.50
N VAL A 57 -2.17 7.12 10.32
CA VAL A 57 -0.93 7.78 9.92
C VAL A 57 0.20 6.79 10.13
N VAL A 58 0.94 6.49 9.06
CA VAL A 58 2.06 5.56 9.08
C VAL A 58 3.28 6.18 8.39
N PRO A 59 4.49 6.04 8.95
CA PRO A 59 5.69 6.45 8.24
C PRO A 59 5.98 5.49 7.07
N THR A 60 6.51 6.03 5.98
CA THR A 60 7.24 5.24 5.00
C THR A 60 8.53 4.71 5.61
N ASP A 61 8.90 3.49 5.24
CA ASP A 61 10.12 2.84 5.69
C ASP A 61 11.34 3.19 4.82
N GLU A 62 12.41 2.42 4.97
CA GLU A 62 13.67 2.60 4.22
C GLU A 62 13.52 2.43 2.71
N ASP A 63 12.47 1.74 2.26
CA ASP A 63 12.16 1.52 0.84
C ASP A 63 11.01 2.44 0.37
N GLY A 64 10.67 3.44 1.19
CA GLY A 64 9.65 4.43 0.89
C GLY A 64 8.23 3.88 0.99
N VAL A 65 8.01 2.73 1.63
CA VAL A 65 6.71 2.06 1.64
C VAL A 65 5.95 2.37 2.94
N ALA A 66 4.75 2.91 2.79
CA ALA A 66 3.75 3.00 3.83
C ALA A 66 2.82 1.78 3.74
N GLN A 67 2.67 1.05 4.86
CA GLN A 67 1.87 -0.18 4.93
C GLN A 67 0.71 -0.01 5.90
N MET A 68 -0.47 -0.50 5.52
CA MET A 68 -1.67 -0.41 6.34
C MET A 68 -2.58 -1.63 6.14
N LEU A 69 -3.39 -1.90 7.16
CA LEU A 69 -4.49 -2.84 7.08
C LEU A 69 -5.80 -2.07 7.28
N SER A 70 -6.71 -2.19 6.32
CA SER A 70 -8.05 -1.61 6.41
C SER A 70 -9.09 -2.48 5.72
N ILE A 71 -10.34 -2.02 5.71
CA ILE A 71 -11.40 -2.55 4.84
C ILE A 71 -11.37 -1.84 3.48
N PHE A 72 -12.04 -2.41 2.48
CA PHE A 72 -12.28 -1.70 1.23
C PHE A 72 -13.19 -0.47 1.49
N PRO A 73 -12.97 0.69 0.85
CA PRO A 73 -13.82 1.85 1.11
C PRO A 73 -15.23 1.64 0.58
N GLY A 74 -16.25 2.06 1.32
CA GLY A 74 -17.62 2.11 0.79
C GLY A 74 -17.87 3.40 0.01
N HIS A 75 -18.87 3.38 -0.87
CA HIS A 75 -19.28 4.56 -1.65
C HIS A 75 -20.28 5.44 -0.88
N TYR A 76 -20.36 6.71 -1.31
CA TYR A 76 -21.37 7.66 -0.89
C TYR A 76 -21.79 8.53 -2.08
N ALA A 77 -22.97 9.13 -1.97
CA ALA A 77 -23.61 9.82 -3.10
C ALA A 77 -22.70 10.91 -3.70
N GLY A 78 -22.55 10.87 -5.03
CA GLY A 78 -21.82 11.89 -5.79
C GLY A 78 -20.32 11.66 -5.90
N ARG A 79 -19.77 10.56 -5.34
CA ARG A 79 -18.35 10.21 -5.45
C ARG A 79 -18.17 8.72 -5.73
N THR A 80 -17.21 8.37 -6.59
CA THR A 80 -16.79 6.97 -6.77
C THR A 80 -16.02 6.47 -5.55
N THR A 81 -15.80 5.17 -5.42
CA THR A 81 -15.03 4.59 -4.31
C THR A 81 -13.57 5.05 -4.34
N HIS A 82 -13.10 5.61 -3.23
CA HIS A 82 -11.76 6.18 -3.11
C HIS A 82 -11.23 6.12 -1.67
N MET A 83 -9.93 6.31 -1.56
CA MET A 83 -9.24 6.60 -0.31
C MET A 83 -8.41 7.88 -0.44
N HIS A 84 -8.32 8.65 0.62
CA HIS A 84 -7.53 9.87 0.65
C HIS A 84 -6.11 9.60 1.15
N PHE A 85 -5.16 10.40 0.65
CA PHE A 85 -3.74 10.33 0.97
C PHE A 85 -3.16 11.74 1.15
N ILE A 86 -2.41 11.95 2.23
CA ILE A 86 -1.54 13.11 2.43
C ILE A 86 -0.15 12.63 2.85
N GLY A 87 0.87 13.02 2.10
CA GLY A 87 2.27 12.80 2.46
C GLY A 87 2.83 13.98 3.26
N ASN A 88 3.12 13.78 4.54
CA ASN A 88 3.70 14.79 5.43
C ASN A 88 5.19 14.50 5.65
N TYR A 89 6.06 15.47 5.39
CA TYR A 89 7.51 15.29 5.45
C TYR A 89 8.22 16.35 6.31
N GLY A 90 9.39 16.00 6.85
CA GLY A 90 10.23 16.93 7.63
C GLY A 90 9.70 17.28 9.04
N GLY A 91 8.68 16.58 9.53
CA GLY A 91 8.14 16.77 10.88
C GLY A 91 8.83 15.90 11.93
N THR A 92 8.39 16.07 13.18
CA THR A 92 8.89 15.31 14.33
C THR A 92 7.76 14.57 15.03
N VAL A 93 8.01 13.31 15.42
CA VAL A 93 7.15 12.59 16.36
C VAL A 93 7.42 13.09 17.78
N LEU A 94 6.40 13.64 18.41
CA LEU A 94 6.43 14.13 19.78
C LEU A 94 6.27 12.97 20.78
N SER A 95 6.70 13.18 22.02
CA SER A 95 6.66 12.18 23.10
C SER A 95 5.25 11.66 23.41
N ASN A 96 4.22 12.45 23.10
CA ASN A 96 2.81 12.07 23.23
C ASN A 96 2.29 11.23 22.04
N LYS A 97 3.19 10.74 21.16
CA LYS A 97 2.84 9.96 19.97
C LYS A 97 1.93 10.73 19.01
N THR A 98 2.24 12.00 18.78
CA THR A 98 1.66 12.82 17.71
C THR A 98 2.77 13.32 16.79
N TYR A 99 2.43 13.68 15.54
CA TYR A 99 3.39 14.16 14.55
C TYR A 99 3.13 15.65 14.26
N SER A 100 4.18 16.47 14.24
CA SER A 100 4.06 17.93 14.13
C SER A 100 5.24 18.56 13.38
N GLY A 101 5.03 19.75 12.83
CA GLY A 101 6.07 20.54 12.17
C GLY A 101 6.45 20.04 10.77
N ALA A 102 5.62 19.20 10.16
CA ALA A 102 5.81 18.71 8.81
C ALA A 102 5.26 19.68 7.75
N SER A 103 5.86 19.67 6.57
CA SER A 103 5.28 20.22 5.35
C SER A 103 4.44 19.15 4.65
N VAL A 104 3.40 19.58 3.92
CA VAL A 104 2.63 18.68 3.07
C VAL A 104 3.29 18.64 1.69
N SER A 105 3.96 17.52 1.41
CA SER A 105 4.66 17.31 0.14
C SER A 105 3.73 16.80 -0.96
N HIS A 106 2.66 16.10 -0.59
CA HIS A 106 1.73 15.53 -1.57
C HIS A 106 0.32 15.36 -1.01
N VAL A 107 -0.69 15.59 -1.86
CA VAL A 107 -2.11 15.35 -1.55
C VAL A 107 -2.72 14.63 -2.74
N GLY A 108 -3.42 13.53 -2.48
CA GLY A 108 -4.01 12.71 -3.52
C GLY A 108 -5.24 11.94 -3.06
N GLN A 109 -5.86 11.29 -4.03
CA GLN A 109 -6.89 10.28 -3.81
C GLN A 109 -6.53 9.07 -4.65
N PHE A 110 -6.61 7.89 -4.06
CA PHE A 110 -6.48 6.64 -4.79
C PHE A 110 -7.86 6.08 -5.07
N PHE A 111 -8.00 5.55 -6.27
CA PHE A 111 -9.22 4.94 -6.78
C PHE A 111 -8.99 3.45 -7.02
N PHE A 112 -10.05 2.74 -7.35
CA PHE A 112 -10.02 1.29 -7.54
C PHE A 112 -10.61 0.95 -8.88
N ASP A 113 -10.16 -0.18 -9.43
CA ASP A 113 -10.70 -0.72 -10.67
C ASP A 113 -12.23 -0.90 -10.57
N GLN A 114 -12.93 -0.63 -11.68
CA GLN A 114 -14.39 -0.61 -11.69
C GLN A 114 -14.99 -2.00 -11.50
N ASP A 115 -14.33 -3.06 -11.98
CA ASP A 115 -14.79 -4.43 -11.83
C ASP A 115 -14.55 -4.92 -10.39
N LEU A 116 -13.44 -4.50 -9.77
CA LEU A 116 -13.21 -4.72 -8.34
C LEU A 116 -14.31 -4.07 -7.49
N ILE A 117 -14.61 -2.77 -7.72
CA ILE A 117 -15.68 -2.06 -7.02
C ILE A 117 -17.00 -2.83 -7.17
N THR A 118 -17.38 -3.16 -8.41
CA THR A 118 -18.61 -3.89 -8.71
C THR A 118 -18.69 -5.26 -8.01
N SER A 119 -17.55 -5.90 -7.80
CA SER A 119 -17.46 -7.18 -7.09
C SER A 119 -17.62 -7.02 -5.58
N VAL A 120 -17.01 -6.00 -5.00
CA VAL A 120 -17.13 -5.70 -3.56
C VAL A 120 -18.55 -5.27 -3.19
N GLU A 121 -19.24 -4.49 -4.02
CA GLU A 121 -20.62 -4.04 -3.79
C GLU A 121 -21.63 -5.20 -3.62
N LYS A 122 -21.29 -6.40 -4.10
CA LYS A 122 -22.15 -7.59 -3.99
C LYS A 122 -22.03 -8.31 -2.65
N VAL A 123 -20.99 -8.03 -1.85
CA VAL A 123 -20.72 -8.77 -0.60
C VAL A 123 -21.09 -7.95 0.63
N THR A 124 -21.55 -8.62 1.69
CA THR A 124 -21.85 -7.98 2.98
C THR A 124 -20.53 -7.53 3.66
N PRO A 125 -20.47 -6.34 4.29
CA PRO A 125 -21.58 -5.40 4.52
C PRO A 125 -21.87 -4.40 3.39
N TYR A 126 -21.05 -4.32 2.33
CA TYR A 126 -21.21 -3.34 1.25
C TYR A 126 -22.56 -3.45 0.54
N SER A 127 -23.07 -4.67 0.34
CA SER A 127 -24.39 -4.93 -0.24
C SER A 127 -25.57 -4.34 0.54
N THR A 128 -25.35 -3.84 1.75
CA THR A 128 -26.36 -3.16 2.58
C THR A 128 -26.36 -1.64 2.41
N ASN A 129 -25.39 -1.08 1.67
CA ASN A 129 -25.28 0.35 1.43
C ASN A 129 -26.37 0.81 0.45
N THR A 130 -27.23 1.72 0.90
CA THR A 130 -28.35 2.24 0.11
C THR A 130 -28.03 3.53 -0.65
N GLN A 131 -26.79 4.02 -0.57
CA GLN A 131 -26.38 5.24 -1.25
C GLN A 131 -26.31 5.03 -2.77
N THR A 132 -26.58 6.08 -3.53
CA THR A 132 -26.43 6.07 -4.99
C THR A 132 -24.97 5.89 -5.37
N THR A 133 -24.68 4.86 -6.17
CA THR A 133 -23.34 4.59 -6.71
C THR A 133 -22.98 5.59 -7.82
N THR A 134 -21.78 6.14 -7.74
CA THR A 134 -21.14 6.90 -8.83
C THR A 134 -20.03 6.05 -9.41
N LEU A 135 -20.05 5.79 -10.72
CA LEU A 135 -18.98 5.07 -11.42
C LEU A 135 -17.73 5.94 -11.55
N ASN A 136 -16.54 5.34 -11.70
CA ASN A 136 -15.28 6.06 -11.91
C ASN A 136 -15.39 7.08 -13.05
N LYS A 137 -15.94 6.66 -14.20
CA LYS A 137 -16.13 7.52 -15.38
C LYS A 137 -17.06 8.73 -15.17
N ASN A 138 -17.84 8.73 -14.09
CA ASN A 138 -18.80 9.78 -13.75
C ASN A 138 -18.31 10.64 -12.56
N ASP A 139 -17.15 10.33 -11.97
CA ASP A 139 -16.57 11.11 -10.88
C ASP A 139 -15.60 12.16 -11.46
N ASN A 140 -15.88 13.43 -11.18
CA ASN A 140 -15.07 14.54 -11.69
C ASN A 140 -13.64 14.52 -11.13
N ILE A 141 -13.45 14.11 -9.87
CA ILE A 141 -12.13 14.06 -9.24
C ILE A 141 -11.30 12.92 -9.82
N PHE A 142 -11.93 11.76 -10.07
CA PHE A 142 -11.30 10.68 -10.82
C PHE A 142 -10.86 11.15 -12.20
N THR A 143 -11.76 11.82 -12.92
CA THR A 143 -11.49 12.34 -14.27
C THR A 143 -10.33 13.34 -14.26
N GLU A 144 -10.31 14.26 -13.31
CA GLU A 144 -9.22 15.23 -13.13
C GLU A 144 -7.90 14.54 -12.78
N ALA A 145 -7.91 13.56 -11.87
CA ALA A 145 -6.72 12.81 -11.49
C ALA A 145 -6.15 12.03 -12.69
N ALA A 146 -6.99 11.32 -13.43
CA ALA A 146 -6.60 10.53 -14.60
C ALA A 146 -6.20 11.38 -15.82
N ALA A 147 -6.64 12.64 -15.91
CA ALA A 147 -6.32 13.52 -17.03
C ALA A 147 -4.84 13.97 -17.09
N THR A 148 -4.11 13.82 -15.99
CA THR A 148 -2.74 14.37 -15.84
C THR A 148 -1.62 13.41 -16.27
N GLY A 149 -1.97 12.28 -16.91
CA GLY A 149 -1.00 11.27 -17.36
C GLY A 149 -0.51 10.34 -16.24
N TYR A 150 -1.08 10.47 -15.04
CA TYR A 150 -0.89 9.56 -13.92
C TYR A 150 -2.08 8.62 -13.81
N ASP A 151 -1.82 7.36 -13.42
CA ASP A 151 -2.88 6.40 -13.11
C ASP A 151 -3.16 6.43 -11.60
N PRO A 152 -4.30 6.96 -11.15
CA PRO A 152 -4.62 7.04 -9.73
C PRO A 152 -5.30 5.75 -9.23
N ILE A 153 -5.39 4.70 -10.06
CA ILE A 153 -5.99 3.42 -9.70
C ILE A 153 -4.96 2.54 -8.97
N MET A 154 -5.32 2.07 -7.79
CA MET A 154 -4.51 1.08 -7.09
C MET A 154 -4.54 -0.25 -7.84
N THR A 155 -3.37 -0.84 -8.06
CA THR A 155 -3.28 -2.22 -8.53
C THR A 155 -3.66 -3.16 -7.39
N TYR A 156 -4.20 -4.33 -7.70
CA TYR A 156 -4.66 -5.27 -6.68
C TYR A 156 -4.43 -6.73 -7.05
N ALA A 157 -4.39 -7.56 -6.01
CA ALA A 157 -4.46 -9.01 -6.08
C ALA A 157 -5.47 -9.52 -5.04
N LEU A 158 -6.23 -10.54 -5.41
CA LEU A 158 -7.06 -11.29 -4.46
C LEU A 158 -6.14 -12.17 -3.62
N LEU A 159 -6.42 -12.26 -2.31
CA LEU A 159 -5.71 -13.16 -1.40
C LEU A 159 -6.41 -14.53 -1.27
N GLY A 160 -7.50 -14.73 -2.01
CA GLY A 160 -8.27 -15.95 -2.12
C GLY A 160 -9.03 -15.97 -3.43
N GLU A 161 -10.05 -16.81 -3.54
CA GLU A 161 -10.89 -16.92 -4.74
C GLU A 161 -11.87 -15.74 -4.87
N THR A 162 -12.18 -15.08 -3.76
CA THR A 162 -13.17 -14.01 -3.66
C THR A 162 -12.64 -12.75 -2.98
N VAL A 163 -13.29 -11.61 -3.25
CA VAL A 163 -12.98 -10.32 -2.59
C VAL A 163 -13.18 -10.35 -1.07
N GLY A 164 -13.95 -11.31 -0.55
CA GLY A 164 -14.20 -11.47 0.88
C GLY A 164 -13.05 -12.13 1.65
N GLU A 165 -12.19 -12.88 0.97
CA GLU A 165 -11.08 -13.62 1.59
C GLU A 165 -9.84 -12.75 1.78
N GLY A 166 -9.73 -11.68 1.01
CA GLY A 166 -8.73 -10.66 1.22
C GLY A 166 -8.32 -9.97 -0.07
N LEU A 167 -7.79 -8.76 0.10
CA LEU A 167 -7.30 -7.92 -0.98
C LEU A 167 -5.93 -7.41 -0.57
N PHE A 168 -4.97 -7.50 -1.48
CA PHE A 168 -3.71 -6.76 -1.42
C PHE A 168 -3.76 -5.69 -2.49
N VAL A 169 -3.59 -4.42 -2.11
CA VAL A 169 -3.62 -3.28 -3.02
C VAL A 169 -2.33 -2.48 -2.91
N TRP A 170 -1.81 -2.02 -4.05
CA TRP A 170 -0.60 -1.22 -4.07
C TRP A 170 -0.61 -0.12 -5.13
N ILE A 171 0.17 0.93 -4.88
CA ILE A 171 0.42 2.01 -5.82
C ILE A 171 1.80 2.64 -5.58
N LEU A 172 2.42 3.12 -6.66
CA LEU A 172 3.63 3.94 -6.62
C LEU A 172 3.24 5.42 -6.76
N VAL A 173 3.67 6.24 -5.82
CA VAL A 173 3.48 7.69 -5.81
C VAL A 173 4.83 8.36 -6.03
N ALA A 174 4.94 9.11 -7.11
CA ALA A 174 6.07 9.99 -7.33
C ALA A 174 5.75 11.37 -6.71
N ALA A 175 6.48 11.75 -5.68
CA ALA A 175 6.29 13.00 -4.94
C ALA A 175 7.40 14.01 -5.27
N ASP A 176 7.01 15.27 -5.48
CA ASP A 176 7.95 16.39 -5.50
C ASP A 176 8.25 16.81 -4.07
N MET A 177 9.44 16.45 -3.58
CA MET A 177 9.86 16.70 -2.21
C MET A 177 10.23 18.17 -1.95
N THR A 178 10.29 18.99 -3.01
CA THR A 178 10.52 20.43 -2.90
C THR A 178 9.20 21.23 -2.83
N ALA A 179 8.08 20.57 -3.12
CA ALA A 179 6.76 21.20 -3.06
C ALA A 179 6.29 21.31 -1.60
N GLU A 180 5.87 22.52 -1.21
CA GLU A 180 5.10 22.76 0.01
C GLU A 180 3.68 23.16 -0.36
N ARG A 181 2.69 22.39 0.09
CA ARG A 181 1.27 22.65 -0.21
C ARG A 181 0.53 23.12 1.03
N ASP A 182 -0.15 24.25 0.92
CA ASP A 182 -1.14 24.67 1.91
C ASP A 182 -2.43 23.86 1.74
N VAL A 183 -2.66 22.91 2.64
CA VAL A 183 -3.91 22.15 2.65
C VAL A 183 -4.90 22.83 3.59
N THR A 184 -5.84 23.59 3.01
CA THR A 184 -7.03 24.05 3.74
C THR A 184 -8.13 23.01 3.61
N ALA A 185 -8.48 22.34 4.71
CA ALA A 185 -9.74 21.61 4.78
C ALA A 185 -10.87 22.62 4.51
N ARG A 186 -11.72 22.34 3.51
CA ARG A 186 -12.84 23.23 3.14
C ARG A 186 -13.65 23.56 4.41
N PRO A 187 -13.86 24.85 4.75
CA PRO A 187 -14.42 25.22 6.03
C PRO A 187 -15.91 24.84 6.08
N GLN A 188 -16.24 23.77 6.82
CA GLN A 188 -17.51 23.72 7.54
C GLN A 188 -17.29 24.34 8.92
N PRO A 189 -18.22 25.22 9.36
CA PRO A 189 -17.96 26.14 10.45
C PRO A 189 -17.69 25.38 11.76
N ALA A 190 -16.51 25.64 12.32
CA ALA A 190 -16.21 25.58 13.74
C ALA A 190 -16.37 24.24 14.48
N LEU A 191 -16.01 23.07 13.93
CA LEU A 191 -15.91 21.84 14.76
C LEU A 191 -14.80 20.83 14.38
N LEU A 192 -13.85 21.18 13.52
CA LEU A 192 -12.64 20.38 13.37
C LEU A 192 -11.63 20.80 14.44
N ARG A 193 -11.77 20.27 15.66
CA ARG A 193 -10.54 19.95 16.40
C ARG A 193 -9.78 18.99 15.48
N PRO A 194 -8.49 19.21 15.14
CA PRO A 194 -7.73 18.16 14.49
C PRO A 194 -7.94 16.91 15.34
N PRO A 195 -8.52 15.82 14.79
CA PRO A 195 -8.72 14.62 15.56
C PRO A 195 -7.36 14.29 16.15
N ARG A 196 -7.33 13.99 17.46
CA ARG A 196 -6.14 13.43 18.09
C ARG A 196 -5.93 12.07 17.45
N VAL A 197 -5.29 12.04 16.28
CA VAL A 197 -4.83 10.80 15.67
C VAL A 197 -3.64 10.40 16.53
N GLN A 198 -3.91 9.52 17.50
CA GLN A 198 -2.85 8.73 18.11
C GLN A 198 -2.10 8.09 16.94
N LEU A 199 -0.77 8.25 16.88
CA LEU A 199 0.03 7.25 16.18
C LEU A 199 -0.50 5.90 16.68
N LEU A 200 -0.87 5.01 15.76
CA LEU A 200 -1.10 3.62 16.09
C LEU A 200 0.25 3.05 16.53
N ALA A 201 0.62 3.32 17.77
CA ALA A 201 1.67 2.64 18.47
C ALA A 201 1.05 1.33 18.92
N PHE A 202 1.34 0.26 18.19
CA PHE A 202 1.13 -1.09 18.70
C PHE A 202 1.79 -1.20 20.07
N SER A 203 0.98 -1.17 21.12
CA SER A 203 1.44 -1.28 22.50
C SER A 203 1.64 -2.75 22.81
N SER A 204 2.90 -3.11 23.10
CA SER A 204 3.42 -4.45 23.41
C SER A 204 3.71 -5.35 22.20
N TRP A 205 4.96 -5.28 21.77
CA TRP A 205 5.65 -6.32 21.00
C TRP A 205 6.84 -6.80 21.83
N GLU A 206 6.58 -7.55 22.90
CA GLU A 206 7.60 -8.41 23.52
C GLU A 206 6.91 -9.66 24.06
N GLU A 207 6.90 -10.72 23.24
CA GLU A 207 7.33 -12.07 23.62
C GLU A 207 7.25 -12.95 22.34
N LEU A 208 8.43 -13.43 21.89
CA LEU A 208 8.74 -14.27 20.71
C LEU A 208 9.25 -13.58 19.40
N TRP A 209 10.39 -12.88 19.50
CA TRP A 209 11.66 -12.87 18.69
C TRP A 209 11.81 -13.75 17.40
N PRO A 210 12.68 -13.51 16.34
CA PRO A 210 13.90 -12.64 16.16
C PRO A 210 13.90 -11.57 15.02
N SER A 211 15.03 -10.82 14.95
CA SER A 211 15.70 -10.03 13.88
C SER A 211 15.44 -10.29 12.38
N TRP A 212 14.65 -11.28 12.01
CA TRP A 212 14.34 -11.67 10.63
C TRP A 212 13.17 -10.84 10.06
N LEU A 213 12.44 -10.10 10.93
CA LEU A 213 11.37 -9.18 10.54
C LEU A 213 11.84 -7.94 9.77
N HIS A 214 13.10 -7.54 9.92
CA HIS A 214 13.69 -6.47 9.11
C HIS A 214 14.03 -6.96 7.69
N LEU A 215 14.41 -8.24 7.55
CA LEU A 215 14.65 -8.92 6.27
C LEU A 215 13.33 -9.29 5.57
N LEU A 216 12.27 -9.62 6.34
CA LEU A 216 10.91 -9.83 5.84
C LEU A 216 10.30 -8.62 5.12
N ARG A 217 10.80 -7.40 5.34
CA ARG A 217 10.11 -6.17 4.92
C ARG A 217 10.45 -5.72 3.49
N ARG A 218 11.68 -5.99 3.03
CA ARG A 218 12.20 -5.65 1.69
C ARG A 218 11.63 -6.51 0.56
N SER A 219 11.20 -7.71 0.92
CA SER A 219 10.91 -8.80 -0.01
C SER A 219 9.42 -9.10 -0.16
N TRP A 220 8.53 -8.59 0.70
CA TRP A 220 7.11 -8.97 0.68
C TRP A 220 6.37 -8.53 -0.58
N SER A 221 6.75 -7.41 -1.22
CA SER A 221 6.19 -7.02 -2.52
C SER A 221 6.55 -8.05 -3.62
N HIS A 222 7.83 -8.42 -3.72
CA HIS A 222 8.31 -9.36 -4.74
C HIS A 222 7.93 -10.82 -4.43
N LEU A 223 7.91 -11.22 -3.16
CA LEU A 223 7.49 -12.55 -2.72
C LEU A 223 6.00 -12.77 -2.95
N SER A 224 5.15 -11.80 -2.60
CA SER A 224 3.71 -11.91 -2.85
C SER A 224 3.43 -12.01 -4.35
N THR A 225 4.14 -11.22 -5.16
CA THR A 225 4.07 -11.30 -6.62
C THR A 225 4.55 -12.66 -7.14
N ALA A 226 5.69 -13.16 -6.66
CA ALA A 226 6.23 -14.46 -7.05
C ALA A 226 5.28 -15.61 -6.69
N ARG A 227 4.65 -15.55 -5.51
CA ARG A 227 3.69 -16.56 -5.06
C ARG A 227 2.45 -16.58 -5.94
N VAL A 228 1.87 -15.42 -6.23
CA VAL A 228 0.71 -15.31 -7.15
C VAL A 228 1.05 -15.84 -8.55
N LEU A 229 2.26 -15.56 -9.07
CA LEU A 229 2.67 -16.07 -10.37
C LEU A 229 2.79 -17.59 -10.38
N VAL A 230 3.44 -18.18 -9.37
CA VAL A 230 3.59 -19.64 -9.27
C VAL A 230 2.23 -20.32 -9.05
N ASP A 231 1.37 -19.78 -8.17
CA ASP A 231 0.01 -20.28 -7.94
C ASP A 231 -0.86 -20.16 -9.21
N GLY A 232 -0.59 -19.13 -10.02
CA GLY A 232 -1.17 -18.92 -11.36
C GLY A 232 -0.61 -19.83 -12.46
N GLY A 233 0.30 -20.76 -12.12
CA GLY A 233 0.88 -21.73 -13.06
C GLY A 233 2.12 -21.25 -13.81
N ALA A 234 2.76 -20.15 -13.37
CA ALA A 234 4.05 -19.74 -13.95
C ALA A 234 5.11 -20.81 -13.70
N LEU A 235 5.91 -21.09 -14.74
CA LEU A 235 7.00 -22.05 -14.66
C LEU A 235 8.15 -21.46 -13.84
N VAL A 236 8.46 -22.11 -12.71
CA VAL A 236 9.43 -21.68 -11.70
C VAL A 236 10.83 -21.42 -12.27
N ASP A 237 11.26 -22.21 -13.25
CA ASP A 237 12.58 -22.10 -13.89
C ASP A 237 12.53 -21.47 -15.29
N SER A 238 11.45 -20.76 -15.64
CA SER A 238 11.35 -20.12 -16.96
C SER A 238 12.41 -19.04 -17.12
N ALA A 239 13.35 -19.26 -18.03
CA ALA A 239 14.40 -18.30 -18.32
C ALA A 239 13.90 -17.13 -19.17
N SER A 240 14.46 -15.93 -18.95
CA SER A 240 14.33 -14.80 -19.87
C SER A 240 15.11 -15.03 -21.18
N ASP A 241 15.00 -14.10 -22.13
CA ASP A 241 15.76 -14.14 -23.38
C ASP A 241 17.29 -14.16 -23.16
N ASP A 242 17.75 -13.57 -22.04
CA ASP A 242 19.16 -13.57 -21.61
C ASP A 242 19.55 -14.81 -20.77
N GLY A 243 18.62 -15.76 -20.62
CA GLY A 243 18.83 -17.00 -19.86
C GLY A 243 18.68 -16.85 -18.35
N TYR A 244 18.24 -15.70 -17.83
CA TYR A 244 18.06 -15.53 -16.39
C TYR A 244 16.81 -16.23 -15.90
N THR A 245 16.96 -17.17 -14.97
CA THR A 245 15.83 -17.73 -14.21
C THR A 245 15.35 -16.74 -13.14
N PRO A 246 14.10 -16.90 -12.62
CA PRO A 246 13.62 -16.10 -11.51
C PRO A 246 14.55 -16.16 -10.29
N LEU A 247 15.13 -17.33 -10.03
CA LEU A 247 16.12 -17.54 -8.96
C LEU A 247 17.41 -16.75 -9.21
N CYS A 248 17.92 -16.75 -10.45
CA CYS A 248 19.12 -16.00 -10.83
C CYS A 248 18.92 -14.49 -10.68
N ALA A 249 17.74 -13.99 -11.08
CA ALA A 249 17.37 -12.59 -10.92
C ALA A 249 17.21 -12.18 -9.44
N ALA A 250 16.52 -13.01 -8.64
CA ALA A 250 16.34 -12.77 -7.21
C ALA A 250 17.69 -12.81 -6.46
N ALA A 251 18.57 -13.74 -6.83
CA ALA A 251 19.87 -13.91 -6.20
C ALA A 251 20.82 -12.72 -6.47
N GLY A 252 20.75 -12.11 -7.66
CA GLY A 252 21.54 -10.92 -8.01
C GLY A 252 21.04 -9.60 -7.41
N LYS A 253 19.95 -9.60 -6.65
CA LYS A 253 19.28 -8.39 -6.12
C LYS A 253 19.03 -8.41 -4.60
N ASP A 254 19.60 -9.37 -3.88
CA ASP A 254 19.40 -9.56 -2.43
C ASP A 254 17.93 -9.82 -2.04
N HIS A 255 17.16 -10.49 -2.92
CA HIS A 255 15.76 -10.86 -2.65
C HIS A 255 15.69 -12.21 -1.94
N ASP A 256 16.30 -12.32 -0.77
CA ASP A 256 16.46 -13.56 0.01
C ASP A 256 15.17 -14.36 0.19
N GLN A 257 14.03 -13.71 0.37
CA GLN A 257 12.77 -14.45 0.58
C GLN A 257 12.16 -14.99 -0.70
N VAL A 258 12.39 -14.31 -1.83
CA VAL A 258 12.00 -14.84 -3.14
C VAL A 258 12.91 -16.04 -3.45
N VAL A 259 14.21 -15.93 -3.19
CA VAL A 259 15.17 -17.05 -3.30
C VAL A 259 14.72 -18.22 -2.43
N ARG A 260 14.40 -17.96 -1.17
CA ARG A 260 13.95 -18.99 -0.23
C ARG A 260 12.64 -19.65 -0.65
N PHE A 261 11.65 -18.87 -1.09
CA PHE A 261 10.40 -19.40 -1.63
C PHE A 261 10.64 -20.26 -2.87
N LEU A 262 11.42 -19.77 -3.83
CA LEU A 262 11.73 -20.50 -5.06
C LEU A 262 12.46 -21.82 -4.77
N VAL A 263 13.45 -21.81 -3.86
CA VAL A 263 14.26 -23.01 -3.55
C VAL A 263 13.51 -23.98 -2.63
N GLU A 264 13.01 -23.50 -1.49
CA GLU A 264 12.45 -24.35 -0.43
C GLU A 264 11.00 -24.77 -0.71
N GLU A 265 10.20 -23.91 -1.32
CA GLU A 265 8.76 -24.16 -1.53
C GLU A 265 8.43 -24.57 -2.98
N CYS A 266 9.13 -24.01 -3.97
CA CYS A 266 8.86 -24.30 -5.39
C CYS A 266 9.81 -25.32 -6.02
N GLY A 267 10.93 -25.63 -5.38
CA GLY A 267 11.93 -26.58 -5.89
C GLY A 267 12.71 -26.07 -7.12
N ALA A 268 12.97 -24.76 -7.20
CA ALA A 268 13.74 -24.14 -8.27
C ALA A 268 15.15 -24.75 -8.38
N LEU A 269 15.66 -24.85 -9.60
CA LEU A 269 16.97 -25.41 -9.88
C LEU A 269 18.09 -24.40 -9.60
N VAL A 270 18.87 -24.64 -8.54
CA VAL A 270 19.92 -23.73 -8.03
C VAL A 270 21.15 -23.59 -8.93
N ASP A 271 21.36 -24.55 -9.84
CA ASP A 271 22.56 -24.63 -10.69
C ASP A 271 22.35 -24.21 -12.15
N LEU A 272 21.16 -23.69 -12.51
CA LEU A 272 20.89 -23.28 -13.89
C LEU A 272 21.70 -22.03 -14.25
N PRO A 273 22.59 -22.10 -15.27
CA PRO A 273 23.32 -20.94 -15.71
C PRO A 273 22.49 -20.12 -16.72
N ASN A 274 22.68 -18.81 -16.71
CA ASN A 274 22.19 -17.94 -17.78
C ASN A 274 23.06 -18.06 -19.06
N ASN A 275 22.72 -17.29 -20.10
CA ASN A 275 23.45 -17.33 -21.38
C ASN A 275 24.92 -16.89 -21.26
N SER A 276 25.29 -16.21 -20.18
CA SER A 276 26.67 -15.81 -19.86
C SER A 276 27.40 -16.82 -18.97
N GLY A 277 26.77 -17.95 -18.63
CA GLY A 277 27.34 -18.97 -17.76
C GLY A 277 27.23 -18.68 -16.27
N TRP A 278 26.47 -17.65 -15.86
CA TRP A 278 26.32 -17.28 -14.45
C TRP A 278 25.20 -18.07 -13.79
N THR A 279 25.51 -18.72 -12.67
CA THR A 279 24.51 -19.38 -11.80
C THR A 279 23.96 -18.40 -10.76
N PRO A 280 22.81 -18.70 -10.11
CA PRO A 280 22.30 -17.94 -8.98
C PRO A 280 23.35 -17.70 -7.88
N LEU A 281 24.16 -18.71 -7.56
CA LEU A 281 25.26 -18.59 -6.61
C LEU A 281 26.30 -17.54 -7.05
N MET A 282 26.69 -17.54 -8.33
CA MET A 282 27.63 -16.55 -8.86
C MET A 282 27.04 -15.13 -8.83
N CYS A 283 25.76 -14.96 -9.15
CA CYS A 283 25.06 -13.68 -9.08
C CYS A 283 25.05 -13.10 -7.66
N ALA A 284 24.81 -13.96 -6.66
CA ALA A 284 24.87 -13.58 -5.24
C ALA A 284 26.31 -13.28 -4.77
N ALA A 285 27.29 -14.08 -5.23
CA ALA A 285 28.70 -13.93 -4.88
C ALA A 285 29.29 -12.60 -5.35
N GLN A 286 28.94 -12.16 -6.56
CA GLN A 286 29.43 -10.91 -7.15
C GLN A 286 29.10 -9.68 -6.30
N HIS A 287 27.99 -9.73 -5.56
CA HIS A 287 27.49 -8.59 -4.77
C HIS A 287 27.64 -8.80 -3.25
N GLY A 288 28.16 -9.95 -2.82
CA GLY A 288 28.40 -10.24 -1.40
C GLY A 288 27.15 -10.56 -0.57
N PHE A 289 26.10 -11.10 -1.19
CA PHE A 289 24.83 -11.41 -0.51
C PHE A 289 24.91 -12.74 0.25
N CYS A 290 25.52 -12.71 1.44
CA CYS A 290 25.83 -13.89 2.25
C CYS A 290 24.62 -14.80 2.57
N LEU A 291 23.43 -14.23 2.77
CA LEU A 291 22.23 -15.00 3.07
C LEU A 291 21.70 -15.74 1.83
N VAL A 292 21.67 -15.05 0.69
CA VAL A 292 21.32 -15.66 -0.61
C VAL A 292 22.32 -16.73 -1.01
N LEU A 293 23.62 -16.50 -0.78
CA LEU A 293 24.67 -17.49 -1.04
C LEU A 293 24.39 -18.81 -0.31
N ALA A 294 23.95 -18.75 0.94
CA ALA A 294 23.64 -19.95 1.74
C ALA A 294 22.42 -20.72 1.22
N LEU A 295 21.48 -20.05 0.56
CA LEU A 295 20.27 -20.65 0.00
C LEU A 295 20.49 -21.24 -1.40
N CYS A 296 21.57 -20.84 -2.09
CA CYS A 296 21.94 -21.32 -3.42
C CYS A 296 23.06 -22.38 -3.37
N LEU A 297 23.35 -22.96 -2.19
CA LEU A 297 24.30 -24.04 -1.95
C LEU A 297 23.57 -25.35 -1.64
#